data_AF-A0A927I1X8-F1
#
_entry.id   AF-A0A927I1X8-F1
#
_cell.length_a   1.000
_cell.length_b   1.000
_cell.length_c   1.000
_cell.angle_alpha   90.00
_cell.angle_beta   90.00
_cell.angle_gamma   90.00
#
_symmetry.space_group_name_H-M   'P 1'
#
loop_
_entity.id
_entity.type
_entity.pdbx_description
1 polymer ?
#
loop_
_entity_poly.entity_id
_entity_poly.type
_entity_poly.pdbx_seq_one_letter_code
_entity_poly.pdbx_strand_id
1 'polypeptide(L)'
;MTEMTCAAKALRARHYPAMLLAALLSATAPGAAVAQEVPGFMDVVAGAPSQPQAGDVGRLDEALGDGMVRREATAAERKVIELNNVMFGIYDNNLRKFIRNLREQSPIIIGLFNGDGGSMILYPPGKAPIVAPPVAPVYRLVKSVSHSSMAIFQLVATAVRDPAGDTSWRAPATAYRASLNEALGSLDAIELTPEQRTVLRELITRNIAFLDACLSKGSFTYPELEAFAQGLRPLIGKTTEIAGLAQVQHWTTVLKDWRRMLGADWERTYAATNTLYVTRRNNILFTLLAQQMGREAINTRLLLLETSAFTTKPQQMLELLARIVADRALGKVFFNDYYLMDSELLTDGTRKAMADLAAQAGEQVMLPPLAPFLSNAWPWQTSTEYAQGPSQIDWK
;
A
#
# COMPACT_ATOMS: atom_id res chain seq x y z
N MET A 1 52.11 -24.14 -45.85
CA MET A 1 51.98 -22.79 -46.44
C MET A 1 51.93 -21.81 -45.28
N THR A 2 53.03 -21.05 -45.11
CA THR A 2 53.16 -19.68 -44.56
C THR A 2 52.43 -19.35 -43.24
N GLU A 3 53.01 -18.85 -42.16
CA GLU A 3 54.39 -18.50 -41.75
C GLU A 3 54.36 -18.11 -40.25
N MET A 4 55.41 -18.46 -39.49
CA MET A 4 56.20 -17.64 -38.53
C MET A 4 55.53 -16.71 -37.48
N THR A 5 56.02 -16.50 -36.23
CA THR A 5 57.01 -17.07 -35.29
C THR A 5 57.06 -16.20 -34.02
N CYS A 6 57.49 -16.79 -32.88
CA CYS A 6 58.37 -16.26 -31.82
C CYS A 6 58.02 -14.95 -31.04
N ALA A 7 58.52 -14.69 -29.84
CA ALA A 7 59.13 -15.44 -28.73
C ALA A 7 59.47 -14.40 -27.63
N ALA A 8 59.60 -14.88 -26.40
CA ALA A 8 59.94 -14.16 -25.18
C ALA A 8 61.30 -13.44 -25.16
N LYS A 9 61.47 -12.44 -24.26
CA LYS A 9 62.48 -12.42 -23.17
C LYS A 9 62.52 -11.15 -22.29
N ALA A 10 62.32 -11.37 -20.98
CA ALA A 10 63.19 -11.07 -19.82
C ALA A 10 63.77 -9.66 -19.48
N LEU A 11 63.46 -9.25 -18.23
CA LEU A 11 64.27 -8.67 -17.14
C LEU A 11 65.28 -7.51 -17.39
N ARG A 12 65.18 -6.45 -16.56
CA ARG A 12 66.18 -6.09 -15.51
C ARG A 12 65.72 -4.98 -14.56
N ALA A 13 66.18 -5.08 -13.32
CA ALA A 13 65.91 -4.25 -12.14
C ALA A 13 67.05 -3.26 -11.80
N ARG A 14 66.79 -2.26 -10.93
CA ARG A 14 67.72 -1.51 -10.02
C ARG A 14 66.85 -0.78 -8.96
N HIS A 15 66.78 -1.21 -7.68
CA HIS A 15 67.64 -0.95 -6.50
C HIS A 15 67.33 0.33 -5.66
N TYR A 16 66.58 0.14 -4.55
CA TYR A 16 66.73 0.55 -3.11
C TYR A 16 67.35 1.92 -2.67
N PRO A 17 66.88 2.54 -1.55
CA PRO A 17 67.10 2.01 -0.17
C PRO A 17 65.93 2.10 0.83
N ALA A 18 66.12 1.39 1.94
CA ALA A 18 65.24 1.24 3.10
C ALA A 18 65.43 2.37 4.15
N MET A 19 64.39 2.66 4.94
CA MET A 19 64.51 3.02 6.36
C MET A 19 63.16 2.89 7.10
N LEU A 20 63.23 2.30 8.31
CA LEU A 20 62.17 2.19 9.32
C LEU A 20 61.58 3.54 9.74
N LEU A 21 60.29 3.60 10.07
CA LEU A 21 59.81 4.08 11.39
C LEU A 21 58.32 3.75 11.61
N ALA A 22 57.99 3.34 12.83
CA ALA A 22 56.64 3.14 13.34
C ALA A 22 55.92 4.48 13.58
N ALA A 23 54.60 4.53 13.37
CA ALA A 23 53.67 5.36 14.15
C ALA A 23 52.22 4.96 13.86
N LEU A 24 51.52 4.52 14.91
CA LEU A 24 50.06 4.59 15.03
C LEU A 24 49.58 6.01 14.74
N LEU A 25 48.57 6.18 13.89
CA LEU A 25 47.62 7.29 13.95
C LEU A 25 46.36 6.93 13.15
N SER A 26 45.30 6.70 13.92
CA SER A 26 43.88 6.78 13.59
C SER A 26 43.51 7.42 12.25
N ALA A 27 43.04 6.60 11.31
CA ALA A 27 42.14 7.04 10.25
C ALA A 27 40.71 6.74 10.70
N THR A 28 40.05 7.76 11.27
CA THR A 28 38.61 7.77 11.50
C THR A 28 37.89 7.66 10.15
N ALA A 29 37.20 6.55 9.92
CA ALA A 29 36.26 6.41 8.82
C ALA A 29 35.15 7.50 8.93
N PRO A 30 34.64 8.03 7.81
CA PRO A 30 33.56 9.01 7.83
C PRO A 30 32.32 8.39 8.50
N GLY A 31 31.75 9.14 9.44
CA GLY A 31 30.75 8.67 10.38
C GLY A 31 29.57 7.96 9.70
N ALA A 32 29.29 6.75 10.20
CA ALA A 32 27.98 6.13 10.03
C ALA A 32 26.92 7.14 10.51
N ALA A 33 25.97 7.44 9.63
CA ALA A 33 24.76 8.14 10.03
C ALA A 33 24.11 7.33 11.15
N VAL A 34 24.13 7.89 12.36
CA VAL A 34 23.47 7.31 13.53
C VAL A 34 21.99 7.21 13.17
N ALA A 35 21.47 5.98 13.12
CA ALA A 35 20.05 5.72 13.00
C ALA A 35 19.35 6.49 14.12
N GLN A 36 18.58 7.51 13.72
CA GLN A 36 17.89 8.39 14.65
C GLN A 36 16.92 7.56 15.48
N GLU A 37 17.10 7.56 16.80
CA GLU A 37 16.27 6.80 17.74
C GLU A 37 14.79 7.15 17.53
N VAL A 38 14.04 6.14 17.12
CA VAL A 38 12.58 6.04 17.30
C VAL A 38 12.23 6.52 18.72
N PRO A 39 11.10 7.21 18.95
CA PRO A 39 10.67 7.62 20.29
C PRO A 39 10.92 6.51 21.31
N GLY A 40 11.44 6.86 22.49
CA GLY A 40 11.88 5.90 23.50
C GLY A 40 10.88 4.77 23.66
N PHE A 41 11.30 3.54 23.34
CA PHE A 41 10.48 2.33 23.29
C PHE A 41 9.50 2.18 24.47
N MET A 42 9.93 2.55 25.68
CA MET A 42 9.11 2.47 26.88
C MET A 42 8.02 3.54 26.95
N ASP A 43 8.20 4.67 26.28
CA ASP A 43 7.23 5.76 26.32
C ASP A 43 5.92 5.27 25.67
N VAL A 44 5.99 4.68 24.47
CA VAL A 44 4.80 4.21 23.71
C VAL A 44 4.09 3.05 24.42
N VAL A 45 4.86 2.15 25.04
CA VAL A 45 4.32 0.98 25.74
C VAL A 45 3.73 1.35 27.10
N ALA A 46 4.41 2.19 27.89
CA ALA A 46 4.08 2.39 29.29
C ALA A 46 2.82 3.22 29.52
N GLY A 47 2.60 4.31 28.76
CA GLY A 47 1.45 5.21 28.94
C GLY A 47 1.22 5.67 30.38
N ALA A 48 0.10 6.36 30.65
CA ALA A 48 -0.33 6.63 32.02
C ALA A 48 -1.02 5.37 32.63
N PRO A 49 -0.87 5.12 33.94
CA PRO A 49 -1.50 3.95 34.59
C PRO A 49 -3.02 4.00 34.42
N SER A 50 -3.59 2.92 33.88
CA SER A 50 -5.04 2.74 33.71
C SER A 50 -5.48 1.41 34.32
N GLN A 51 -6.66 1.40 34.95
CA GLN A 51 -7.17 0.20 35.62
C GLN A 51 -7.48 -0.93 34.62
N PRO A 52 -7.26 -2.20 35.01
CA PRO A 52 -7.61 -3.34 34.18
C PRO A 52 -9.13 -3.45 34.04
N GLN A 53 -9.61 -3.59 32.81
CA GLN A 53 -10.99 -4.02 32.51
C GLN A 53 -10.94 -5.48 32.05
N ALA A 54 -11.80 -6.31 32.63
CA ALA A 54 -12.02 -7.67 32.15
C ALA A 54 -12.71 -7.61 30.78
N GLY A 55 -12.00 -8.03 29.73
CA GLY A 55 -12.58 -8.20 28.40
C GLY A 55 -13.02 -9.64 28.18
N ASP A 56 -14.17 -9.81 27.53
CA ASP A 56 -14.66 -11.08 27.03
C ASP A 56 -13.70 -11.64 25.96
N VAL A 57 -13.37 -12.92 26.08
CA VAL A 57 -12.32 -13.58 25.29
C VAL A 57 -13.00 -14.18 24.06
N GLY A 58 -12.86 -13.54 22.90
CA GLY A 58 -13.49 -13.96 21.64
C GLY A 58 -13.12 -15.39 21.25
N ARG A 59 -14.12 -16.20 20.88
CA ARG A 59 -13.95 -17.60 20.44
C ARG A 59 -13.76 -17.68 18.93
N LEU A 60 -12.78 -18.48 18.50
CA LEU A 60 -12.42 -18.76 17.10
C LEU A 60 -13.25 -19.91 16.48
N ASP A 61 -14.52 -20.06 16.85
CA ASP A 61 -15.29 -21.27 16.48
C ASP A 61 -15.99 -21.20 15.10
N GLU A 62 -15.92 -20.09 14.35
CA GLU A 62 -16.69 -19.95 13.10
C GLU A 62 -15.80 -19.74 11.85
N ALA A 63 -15.38 -20.84 11.21
CA ALA A 63 -15.19 -20.94 9.76
C ALA A 63 -14.70 -22.35 9.36
N LEU A 64 -15.62 -23.30 9.19
CA LEU A 64 -15.36 -24.48 8.36
C LEU A 64 -16.56 -24.67 7.42
N GLY A 65 -16.29 -24.77 6.12
CA GLY A 65 -17.30 -25.15 5.14
C GLY A 65 -17.78 -26.59 5.39
N ASP A 66 -19.01 -26.87 4.97
CA ASP A 66 -19.63 -28.19 5.05
C ASP A 66 -18.67 -29.27 4.50
N GLY A 67 -18.32 -30.25 5.34
CA GLY A 67 -17.59 -31.46 4.94
C GLY A 67 -16.19 -31.65 5.53
N MET A 68 -15.59 -30.68 6.23
CA MET A 68 -14.32 -30.90 6.96
C MET A 68 -14.56 -31.49 8.36
N VAL A 69 -14.49 -32.81 8.49
CA VAL A 69 -14.48 -33.48 9.80
C VAL A 69 -13.07 -33.37 10.40
N ARG A 70 -12.86 -32.44 11.35
CA ARG A 70 -11.68 -32.52 12.22
C ARG A 70 -11.87 -33.69 13.18
N ARG A 71 -10.80 -34.46 13.45
CA ARG A 71 -10.78 -35.34 14.63
C ARG A 71 -11.11 -34.49 15.86
N GLU A 72 -12.03 -34.96 16.70
CA GLU A 72 -12.29 -34.28 17.96
C GLU A 72 -11.00 -34.18 18.79
N ALA A 73 -10.68 -32.94 19.19
CA ALA A 73 -9.58 -32.69 20.10
C ALA A 73 -9.88 -33.34 21.46
N THR A 74 -8.89 -33.99 22.06
CA THR A 74 -8.97 -34.50 23.43
C THR A 74 -9.14 -33.35 24.42
N ALA A 75 -9.58 -33.68 25.65
CA ALA A 75 -9.69 -32.67 26.70
C ALA A 75 -8.37 -31.97 27.02
N ALA A 76 -7.23 -32.67 26.90
CA ALA A 76 -5.90 -32.09 27.08
C ALA A 76 -5.56 -31.12 25.93
N GLU A 77 -5.79 -31.51 24.68
CA GLU A 77 -5.56 -30.66 23.51
C GLU A 77 -6.39 -29.37 23.58
N ARG A 78 -7.66 -29.46 23.99
CA ARG A 78 -8.53 -28.27 24.18
C ARG A 78 -7.94 -27.28 25.18
N LYS A 79 -7.39 -27.75 26.30
CA LYS A 79 -6.76 -26.85 27.30
C LYS A 79 -5.54 -26.13 26.75
N VAL A 80 -4.74 -26.79 25.92
CA VAL A 80 -3.56 -26.17 25.29
C VAL A 80 -3.99 -25.17 24.22
N ILE A 81 -4.95 -25.53 23.36
CA ILE A 81 -5.52 -24.63 22.35
C ILE A 81 -6.13 -23.39 22.98
N GLU A 82 -6.76 -23.54 24.15
CA GLU A 82 -7.38 -22.41 24.87
C GLU A 82 -6.39 -21.32 25.28
N LEU A 83 -5.10 -21.64 25.47
CA LEU A 83 -4.07 -20.62 25.71
C LEU A 83 -4.01 -19.60 24.58
N ASN A 84 -4.24 -20.02 23.34
CA ASN A 84 -4.25 -19.14 22.18
C ASN A 84 -5.48 -18.22 22.18
N ASN A 85 -6.65 -18.75 22.55
CA ASN A 85 -7.87 -17.95 22.68
C ASN A 85 -7.69 -16.87 23.77
N VAL A 86 -7.19 -17.26 24.94
CA VAL A 86 -6.88 -16.34 26.05
C VAL A 86 -5.87 -15.27 25.61
N MET A 87 -4.84 -15.66 24.86
CA MET A 87 -3.85 -14.73 24.31
C MET A 87 -4.50 -13.66 23.42
N PHE A 88 -5.39 -14.03 22.49
CA PHE A 88 -6.07 -13.04 21.64
C PHE A 88 -6.84 -12.00 22.45
N GLY A 89 -7.57 -12.43 23.50
CA GLY A 89 -8.23 -11.50 24.41
C GLY A 89 -7.28 -10.53 25.11
N ILE A 90 -6.07 -10.98 25.49
CA ILE A 90 -5.03 -10.11 26.06
C ILE A 90 -4.56 -9.08 25.03
N TYR A 91 -4.31 -9.50 23.78
CA TYR A 91 -3.87 -8.60 22.72
C TYR A 91 -4.92 -7.55 22.38
N ASP A 92 -6.19 -7.95 22.20
CA ASP A 92 -7.27 -7.03 21.85
C ASP A 92 -7.50 -5.96 22.92
N ASN A 93 -7.44 -6.37 24.19
CA ASN A 93 -7.57 -5.45 25.32
C ASN A 93 -6.41 -4.46 25.41
N ASN A 94 -5.19 -4.90 25.12
CA ASN A 94 -4.01 -4.03 25.14
C ASN A 94 -3.90 -3.14 23.91
N LEU A 95 -4.38 -3.57 22.74
CA LEU A 95 -4.33 -2.77 21.50
C LEU A 95 -5.04 -1.42 21.68
N ARG A 96 -6.17 -1.37 22.39
CA ARG A 96 -6.84 -0.10 22.71
C ARG A 96 -5.98 0.85 23.55
N LYS A 97 -5.12 0.31 24.44
CA LYS A 97 -4.17 1.11 25.22
C LYS A 97 -3.03 1.62 24.33
N PHE A 98 -2.47 0.74 23.50
CA PHE A 98 -1.43 1.09 22.53
C PHE A 98 -1.87 2.22 21.59
N ILE A 99 -3.09 2.14 21.04
CA ILE A 99 -3.62 3.20 20.18
C ILE A 99 -3.68 4.54 20.92
N ARG A 100 -4.10 4.55 22.19
CA ARG A 100 -4.13 5.78 22.99
C ARG A 100 -2.73 6.33 23.23
N ASN A 101 -1.81 5.49 23.72
CA ASN A 101 -0.43 5.91 23.99
C ASN A 101 0.25 6.44 22.73
N LEU A 102 0.11 5.74 21.61
CA LEU A 102 0.67 6.17 20.32
C LEU A 102 0.13 7.54 19.90
N ARG A 103 -1.18 7.77 20.06
CA ARG A 103 -1.83 9.05 19.78
C ARG A 103 -1.49 10.16 20.76
N GLU A 104 -1.07 9.85 21.98
CA GLU A 104 -0.65 10.83 22.99
C GLU A 104 0.80 11.30 22.77
N GLN A 105 1.63 10.49 22.12
CA GLN A 105 3.07 10.70 22.08
C GLN A 105 3.62 11.01 20.68
N SER A 106 2.98 10.48 19.65
CA SER A 106 3.45 10.60 18.27
C SER A 106 2.34 11.16 17.39
N PRO A 107 2.64 12.10 16.48
CA PRO A 107 1.70 12.47 15.46
C PRO A 107 1.45 11.28 14.52
N ILE A 108 0.21 11.12 14.06
CA ILE A 108 -0.16 10.04 13.14
C ILE A 108 -0.90 10.62 11.93
N ILE A 109 -0.51 10.25 10.72
CA ILE A 109 -1.24 10.57 9.48
C ILE A 109 -1.87 9.29 8.93
N ILE A 110 -3.20 9.26 8.83
CA ILE A 110 -3.92 8.17 8.18
C ILE A 110 -4.41 8.65 6.81
N GLY A 111 -3.84 8.09 5.75
CA GLY A 111 -4.30 8.23 4.37
C GLY A 111 -5.31 7.13 4.02
N LEU A 112 -6.44 7.52 3.42
CA LEU A 112 -7.52 6.62 3.08
C LEU A 112 -7.85 6.79 1.60
N PHE A 113 -7.83 5.69 0.85
CA PHE A 113 -8.44 5.69 -0.48
C PHE A 113 -9.96 5.82 -0.37
N ASN A 114 -10.50 6.72 -1.18
CA ASN A 114 -11.93 6.93 -1.32
C ASN A 114 -12.25 7.38 -2.77
N GLY A 115 -13.54 7.53 -3.06
CA GLY A 115 -14.00 7.97 -4.38
C GLY A 115 -13.67 9.43 -4.74
N ASP A 116 -13.19 10.23 -3.81
CA ASP A 116 -13.06 11.69 -3.94
C ASP A 116 -11.60 12.18 -3.99
N GLY A 117 -10.66 11.28 -4.30
CA GLY A 117 -9.24 11.61 -4.43
C GLY A 117 -8.44 11.33 -3.18
N GLY A 118 -9.02 10.54 -2.28
CA GLY A 118 -8.46 10.18 -1.00
C GLY A 118 -8.95 11.10 0.12
N SER A 119 -8.65 10.72 1.35
CA SER A 119 -8.74 11.59 2.51
C SER A 119 -7.52 11.37 3.38
N MET A 120 -7.11 12.40 4.11
CA MET A 120 -6.08 12.28 5.13
C MET A 120 -6.60 12.85 6.45
N ILE A 121 -6.23 12.18 7.54
CA ILE A 121 -6.51 12.63 8.90
C ILE A 121 -5.18 12.69 9.63
N LEU A 122 -4.87 13.86 10.20
CA LEU A 122 -3.78 14.02 11.13
C LEU A 122 -4.31 13.88 12.56
N TYR A 123 -3.65 13.08 13.37
CA TYR A 123 -3.85 12.98 14.81
C TYR A 123 -2.64 13.62 15.50
N PRO A 124 -2.71 14.89 15.91
CA PRO A 124 -1.64 15.50 16.68
C PRO A 124 -1.59 14.90 18.10
N PRO A 125 -0.40 14.82 18.74
CA PRO A 125 -0.24 14.26 20.08
C PRO A 125 -1.23 14.84 21.10
N GLY A 126 -2.07 13.99 21.69
CA GLY A 126 -3.03 14.35 22.74
C GLY A 126 -4.14 15.32 22.31
N LYS A 127 -4.31 15.58 21.01
CA LYS A 127 -5.30 16.53 20.48
C LYS A 127 -6.38 15.84 19.65
N ALA A 128 -7.45 16.60 19.37
CA ALA A 128 -8.49 16.19 18.44
C ALA A 128 -7.91 15.97 17.02
N PRO A 129 -8.44 14.99 16.26
CA PRO A 129 -8.01 14.77 14.89
C PRO A 129 -8.35 15.96 13.99
N ILE A 130 -7.47 16.24 13.05
CA ILE A 130 -7.61 17.25 12.00
C ILE A 130 -7.86 16.52 10.69
N VAL A 131 -9.09 16.61 10.18
CA VAL A 131 -9.45 16.08 8.87
C VAL A 131 -9.03 17.08 7.81
N ALA A 132 -8.27 16.63 6.82
CA ALA A 132 -7.88 17.49 5.71
C ALA A 132 -9.11 17.90 4.86
N PRO A 133 -9.09 19.11 4.26
CA PRO A 133 -10.12 19.46 3.28
C PRO A 133 -10.13 18.46 2.10
N PRO A 134 -11.28 18.28 1.43
CA PRO A 134 -11.37 17.39 0.28
C PRO A 134 -10.53 17.93 -0.89
N VAL A 135 -10.12 17.03 -1.79
CA VAL A 135 -9.43 17.41 -3.03
C VAL A 135 -10.29 18.38 -3.84
N ALA A 136 -9.63 19.28 -4.57
CA ALA A 136 -10.28 20.28 -5.41
C ALA A 136 -11.43 19.69 -6.26
N PRO A 137 -12.59 20.39 -6.38
CA PRO A 137 -13.79 19.85 -7.05
C PRO A 137 -13.53 19.31 -8.47
N VAL A 138 -12.58 19.90 -9.20
CA VAL A 138 -12.19 19.45 -10.55
C VAL A 138 -11.84 17.97 -10.61
N TYR A 139 -11.24 17.41 -9.56
CA TYR A 139 -10.95 15.97 -9.48
C TYR A 139 -12.22 15.13 -9.63
N ARG A 140 -13.26 15.46 -8.84
CA ARG A 140 -14.53 14.71 -8.83
C ARG A 140 -15.29 14.90 -10.14
N LEU A 141 -15.19 16.08 -10.75
CA LEU A 141 -15.82 16.38 -12.05
C LEU A 141 -15.19 15.55 -13.16
N VAL A 142 -13.87 15.62 -13.35
CA VAL A 142 -13.21 14.89 -14.44
C VAL A 142 -13.29 13.38 -14.24
N LYS A 143 -13.19 12.91 -13.00
CA LYS A 143 -13.36 11.49 -12.65
C LYS A 143 -14.77 11.02 -13.00
N SER A 144 -15.81 11.75 -12.60
CA SER A 144 -17.21 11.36 -12.86
C SER A 144 -17.48 11.23 -14.35
N VAL A 145 -16.99 12.18 -15.15
CA VAL A 145 -17.12 12.13 -16.61
C VAL A 145 -16.32 10.97 -17.19
N SER A 146 -15.07 10.74 -16.79
CA SER A 146 -14.30 9.58 -17.25
C SER A 146 -14.95 8.24 -16.88
N HIS A 147 -15.49 8.12 -15.67
CA HIS A 147 -16.21 6.93 -15.22
C HIS A 147 -17.50 6.69 -16.01
N SER A 148 -18.10 7.74 -16.58
CA SER A 148 -19.33 7.58 -17.35
C SER A 148 -19.16 6.70 -18.59
N SER A 149 -17.97 6.71 -19.19
CA SER A 149 -17.64 5.80 -20.31
C SER A 149 -17.52 4.35 -19.84
N MET A 150 -16.94 4.12 -18.66
CA MET A 150 -16.84 2.77 -18.09
C MET A 150 -18.20 2.23 -17.65
N ALA A 151 -19.10 3.12 -17.19
CA ALA A 151 -20.48 2.76 -16.87
C ALA A 151 -21.22 2.24 -18.11
N ILE A 152 -21.00 2.85 -19.29
CA ILE A 152 -21.57 2.34 -20.55
C ILE A 152 -21.12 0.91 -20.84
N PHE A 153 -19.84 0.60 -20.68
CA PHE A 153 -19.36 -0.78 -20.83
C PHE A 153 -20.12 -1.72 -19.89
N GLN A 154 -20.19 -1.39 -18.60
CA GLN A 154 -20.89 -2.24 -17.61
C GLN A 154 -22.39 -2.39 -17.92
N LEU A 155 -23.00 -1.35 -18.48
CA LEU A 155 -24.41 -1.34 -18.85
C LEU A 155 -24.72 -2.34 -19.96
N VAL A 156 -23.85 -2.44 -20.97
CA VAL A 156 -24.12 -3.25 -22.17
C VAL A 156 -23.37 -4.59 -22.20
N ALA A 157 -22.28 -4.75 -21.45
CA ALA A 157 -21.37 -5.88 -21.60
C ALA A 157 -22.03 -7.25 -21.37
N THR A 158 -23.01 -7.36 -20.46
CA THR A 158 -23.70 -8.63 -20.19
C THR A 158 -24.60 -9.09 -21.34
N ALA A 159 -25.12 -8.13 -22.12
CA ALA A 159 -25.97 -8.39 -23.28
C ALA A 159 -25.18 -8.65 -24.57
N VAL A 160 -23.85 -8.48 -24.58
CA VAL A 160 -23.02 -8.51 -25.81
C VAL A 160 -23.15 -9.80 -26.64
N ARG A 161 -23.56 -10.92 -26.01
CA ARG A 161 -23.77 -12.21 -26.70
C ARG A 161 -25.05 -12.24 -27.54
N ASP A 162 -26.10 -11.57 -27.10
CA ASP A 162 -27.37 -11.46 -27.82
C ASP A 162 -28.02 -10.09 -27.55
N PRO A 163 -27.45 -8.99 -28.06
CA PRO A 163 -27.91 -7.65 -27.71
C PRO A 163 -29.25 -7.26 -28.36
N ALA A 164 -29.72 -8.04 -29.34
CA ALA A 164 -31.03 -7.88 -29.95
C ALA A 164 -32.13 -8.59 -29.16
N GLY A 165 -31.85 -9.81 -28.64
CA GLY A 165 -32.77 -10.61 -27.84
C GLY A 165 -32.77 -10.27 -26.36
N ASP A 166 -31.60 -10.00 -25.76
CA ASP A 166 -31.48 -9.47 -24.40
C ASP A 166 -31.75 -7.96 -24.40
N THR A 167 -32.96 -7.59 -23.97
CA THR A 167 -33.40 -6.19 -23.92
C THR A 167 -33.11 -5.50 -22.59
N SER A 168 -32.47 -6.19 -21.63
CA SER A 168 -32.23 -5.70 -20.26
C SER A 168 -31.41 -4.40 -20.21
N TRP A 169 -30.58 -4.14 -21.22
CA TRP A 169 -29.75 -2.95 -21.33
C TRP A 169 -30.49 -1.72 -21.86
N ARG A 170 -31.62 -1.86 -22.58
CA ARG A 170 -32.23 -0.76 -23.34
C ARG A 170 -32.81 0.34 -22.45
N ALA A 171 -33.58 -0.04 -21.42
CA ALA A 171 -34.16 0.93 -20.49
C ALA A 171 -33.08 1.64 -19.65
N PRO A 172 -32.10 0.93 -19.05
CA PRO A 172 -30.95 1.58 -18.40
C PRO A 172 -30.15 2.48 -19.35
N ALA A 173 -29.90 2.07 -20.60
CA ALA A 173 -29.19 2.88 -21.59
C ALA A 173 -29.93 4.18 -21.89
N THR A 174 -31.25 4.11 -22.05
CA THR A 174 -32.10 5.29 -22.29
C THR A 174 -32.04 6.26 -21.11
N ALA A 175 -32.17 5.76 -19.89
CA ALA A 175 -32.08 6.57 -18.69
C ALA A 175 -30.69 7.20 -18.52
N TYR A 176 -29.63 6.42 -18.74
CA TYR A 176 -28.26 6.91 -18.60
C TYR A 176 -27.90 7.95 -19.68
N ARG A 177 -28.40 7.75 -20.90
CA ARG A 177 -28.30 8.72 -22.00
C ARG A 177 -28.99 10.05 -21.65
N ALA A 178 -30.11 10.04 -20.92
CA ALA A 178 -30.72 11.27 -20.43
C ALA A 178 -29.82 11.99 -19.41
N SER A 179 -29.26 11.27 -18.44
CA SER A 179 -28.31 11.83 -17.46
C SER A 179 -27.04 12.41 -18.11
N LEU A 180 -26.53 11.78 -19.17
CA LEU A 180 -25.41 12.33 -19.96
C LEU A 180 -25.78 13.64 -20.66
N ASN A 181 -27.00 13.77 -21.20
CA ASN A 181 -27.46 15.01 -21.81
C ASN A 181 -27.62 16.15 -20.80
N GLU A 182 -28.15 15.86 -19.61
CA GLU A 182 -28.24 16.83 -18.52
C GLU A 182 -26.85 17.31 -18.08
N ALA A 183 -25.90 16.38 -17.93
CA ALA A 183 -24.51 16.71 -17.61
C ALA A 183 -23.85 17.56 -18.71
N LEU A 184 -24.07 17.22 -19.98
CA LEU A 184 -23.56 17.98 -21.13
C LEU A 184 -24.08 19.42 -21.14
N GLY A 185 -25.39 19.59 -20.90
CA GLY A 185 -26.05 20.90 -20.85
C GLY A 185 -25.62 21.74 -19.64
N SER A 186 -25.15 21.10 -18.58
CA SER A 186 -24.73 21.77 -17.34
C SER A 186 -23.26 22.20 -17.35
N LEU A 187 -22.44 21.71 -18.29
CA LEU A 187 -21.00 21.99 -18.29
C LEU A 187 -20.72 23.49 -18.22
N ASP A 188 -21.45 24.33 -18.95
CA ASP A 188 -21.26 25.79 -19.04
C ASP A 188 -21.54 26.55 -17.75
N ALA A 189 -22.28 25.95 -16.81
CA ALA A 189 -22.49 26.50 -15.48
C ALA A 189 -21.39 26.10 -14.47
N ILE A 190 -20.45 25.23 -14.85
CA ILE A 190 -19.39 24.73 -13.97
C ILE A 190 -18.08 25.49 -14.26
N GLU A 191 -17.39 25.89 -13.19
CA GLU A 191 -16.04 26.48 -13.28
C GLU A 191 -15.03 25.43 -13.73
N LEU A 192 -14.60 25.55 -15.00
CA LEU A 192 -13.62 24.69 -15.66
C LEU A 192 -12.74 25.56 -16.54
N THR A 193 -11.46 25.18 -16.68
CA THR A 193 -10.62 25.78 -17.71
C THR A 193 -11.17 25.45 -19.11
N PRO A 194 -10.87 26.25 -20.14
CA PRO A 194 -11.32 25.95 -21.51
C PRO A 194 -10.93 24.54 -21.97
N GLU A 195 -9.70 24.12 -21.66
CA GLU A 195 -9.21 22.77 -21.98
C GLU A 195 -10.00 21.67 -21.27
N GLN A 196 -10.21 21.79 -19.95
CA GLN A 196 -10.99 20.83 -19.18
C GLN A 196 -12.40 20.70 -19.77
N ARG A 197 -13.07 21.83 -20.00
CA ARG A 197 -14.41 21.87 -20.60
C ARG A 197 -14.47 21.14 -21.94
N THR A 198 -13.51 21.40 -22.83
CA THR A 198 -13.44 20.74 -24.14
C THR A 198 -13.28 19.22 -24.00
N VAL A 199 -12.38 18.76 -23.14
CA VAL A 199 -12.16 17.32 -22.91
C VAL A 199 -13.42 16.65 -22.36
N LEU A 200 -14.05 17.25 -21.34
CA LEU A 200 -15.26 16.67 -20.72
C LEU A 200 -16.44 16.66 -21.71
N ARG A 201 -16.63 17.74 -22.47
CA ARG A 201 -17.68 17.85 -23.49
C ARG A 201 -17.53 16.78 -24.56
N GLU A 202 -16.32 16.59 -25.08
CA GLU A 202 -16.04 15.58 -26.10
C GLU A 202 -16.33 14.17 -25.59
N LEU A 203 -15.90 13.85 -24.36
CA LEU A 203 -16.10 12.54 -23.76
C LEU A 203 -17.59 12.23 -23.57
N ILE A 204 -18.37 13.17 -23.00
CA ILE A 204 -19.82 13.01 -22.84
C ILE A 204 -20.52 12.89 -24.21
N THR A 205 -20.11 13.68 -25.19
CA THR A 205 -20.69 13.64 -26.55
C THR A 205 -20.48 12.28 -27.21
N ARG A 206 -19.29 11.69 -27.11
CA ARG A 206 -18.99 10.35 -27.64
C ARG A 206 -19.77 9.25 -26.92
N ASN A 207 -19.94 9.38 -25.60
CA ASN A 207 -20.77 8.47 -24.81
C ASN A 207 -22.23 8.48 -25.29
N ILE A 208 -22.80 9.67 -25.51
CA ILE A 208 -24.17 9.83 -26.04
C ILE A 208 -24.27 9.22 -27.45
N ALA A 209 -23.31 9.53 -28.34
CA ALA A 209 -23.33 9.03 -29.70
C ALA A 209 -23.31 7.50 -29.80
N PHE A 210 -22.54 6.83 -28.92
CA PHE A 210 -22.54 5.37 -28.85
C PHE A 210 -23.91 4.82 -28.40
N LEU A 211 -24.47 5.35 -27.31
CA LEU A 211 -25.78 4.92 -26.81
C LEU A 211 -26.90 5.17 -27.84
N ASP A 212 -26.88 6.30 -28.54
CA ASP A 212 -27.83 6.63 -29.59
C ASP A 212 -27.77 5.63 -30.75
N ALA A 213 -26.55 5.25 -31.18
CA ALA A 213 -26.36 4.23 -32.20
C ALA A 213 -26.91 2.86 -31.77
N CYS A 214 -26.60 2.42 -30.53
CA CYS A 214 -27.09 1.15 -30.00
C CYS A 214 -28.63 1.15 -29.90
N LEU A 215 -29.21 2.19 -29.31
CA LEU A 215 -30.66 2.31 -29.09
C LEU A 215 -31.43 2.39 -30.41
N SER A 216 -30.94 3.16 -31.38
CA SER A 216 -31.57 3.27 -32.70
C SER A 216 -31.52 1.97 -33.49
N LYS A 217 -30.41 1.22 -33.40
CA LYS A 217 -30.25 -0.09 -34.03
C LYS A 217 -31.02 -1.19 -33.27
N GLY A 218 -31.35 -0.96 -32.00
CA GLY A 218 -31.88 -1.96 -31.08
C GLY A 218 -30.88 -3.08 -30.76
N SER A 219 -29.59 -2.90 -31.07
CA SER A 219 -28.54 -3.91 -30.97
C SER A 219 -27.17 -3.23 -31.04
N PHE A 220 -26.10 -3.98 -30.78
CA PHE A 220 -24.71 -3.58 -30.94
C PHE A 220 -23.85 -4.84 -31.15
N THR A 221 -22.55 -4.68 -31.36
CA THR A 221 -21.61 -5.79 -31.51
C THR A 221 -20.39 -5.57 -30.62
N TYR A 222 -19.67 -6.64 -30.30
CA TYR A 222 -18.41 -6.52 -29.56
C TYR A 222 -17.40 -5.59 -30.26
N PRO A 223 -17.18 -5.65 -31.59
CA PRO A 223 -16.30 -4.71 -32.27
C PRO A 223 -16.74 -3.25 -32.16
N GLU A 224 -18.05 -2.95 -32.19
CA GLU A 224 -18.56 -1.59 -31.98
C GLU A 224 -18.28 -1.10 -30.55
N LEU A 225 -18.51 -1.95 -29.54
CA LEU A 225 -18.21 -1.64 -28.14
C LEU A 225 -16.70 -1.46 -27.90
N GLU A 226 -15.87 -2.31 -28.50
CA GLU A 226 -14.42 -2.25 -28.41
C GLU A 226 -13.88 -0.99 -29.09
N ALA A 227 -14.34 -0.66 -30.30
CA ALA A 227 -13.96 0.55 -31.01
C ALA A 227 -14.34 1.82 -30.24
N PHE A 228 -15.53 1.84 -29.62
CA PHE A 228 -15.94 2.90 -28.72
C PHE A 228 -14.96 3.06 -27.54
N ALA A 229 -14.70 1.98 -26.81
CA ALA A 229 -13.82 2.01 -25.64
C ALA A 229 -12.39 2.43 -26.01
N GLN A 230 -11.84 1.87 -27.09
CA GLN A 230 -10.49 2.21 -27.58
C GLN A 230 -10.40 3.66 -28.08
N GLY A 231 -11.45 4.15 -28.76
CA GLY A 231 -11.53 5.53 -29.26
C GLY A 231 -11.55 6.60 -28.16
N LEU A 232 -11.87 6.23 -26.92
CA LEU A 232 -11.86 7.13 -25.76
C LEU A 232 -10.51 7.21 -25.04
N ARG A 233 -9.56 6.31 -25.32
CA ARG A 233 -8.28 6.22 -24.59
C ARG A 233 -7.52 7.56 -24.48
N PRO A 234 -7.38 8.38 -25.54
CA PRO A 234 -6.70 9.67 -25.42
C PRO A 234 -7.40 10.65 -24.48
N LEU A 235 -8.75 10.67 -24.49
CA LEU A 235 -9.54 11.55 -23.62
C LEU A 235 -9.47 11.08 -22.16
N ILE A 236 -9.57 9.77 -21.94
CA ILE A 236 -9.39 9.16 -20.62
C ILE A 236 -7.99 9.51 -20.08
N GLY A 237 -6.94 9.39 -20.89
CA GLY A 237 -5.58 9.82 -20.56
C GLY A 237 -5.51 11.26 -20.05
N LYS A 238 -6.09 12.21 -20.81
CA LYS A 238 -6.18 13.61 -20.38
C LYS A 238 -6.94 13.80 -19.07
N THR A 239 -8.09 13.14 -18.90
CA THR A 239 -8.85 13.24 -17.64
C THR A 239 -8.08 12.67 -16.45
N THR A 240 -7.29 11.61 -16.64
CA THR A 240 -6.43 11.05 -15.59
C THR A 240 -5.26 11.97 -15.24
N GLU A 241 -4.67 12.68 -16.22
CA GLU A 241 -3.64 13.70 -15.98
C GLU A 241 -4.19 14.87 -15.17
N ILE A 242 -5.37 15.38 -15.54
CA ILE A 242 -6.05 16.47 -14.81
C ILE A 242 -6.38 16.04 -13.38
N ALA A 243 -6.94 14.85 -13.19
CA ALA A 243 -7.25 14.31 -11.87
C ALA A 243 -5.99 14.11 -11.02
N GLY A 244 -4.95 13.53 -11.61
CA GLY A 244 -3.66 13.31 -10.96
C GLY A 244 -3.02 14.61 -10.50
N LEU A 245 -3.01 15.64 -11.35
CA LEU A 245 -2.49 16.96 -11.01
C LEU A 245 -3.25 17.58 -9.83
N ALA A 246 -4.59 17.56 -9.87
CA ALA A 246 -5.41 18.08 -8.78
C ALA A 246 -5.14 17.37 -7.44
N GLN A 247 -5.00 16.04 -7.48
CA GLN A 247 -4.71 15.23 -6.30
C GLN A 247 -3.30 15.52 -5.74
N VAL A 248 -2.27 15.58 -6.61
CA VAL A 248 -0.89 15.86 -6.22
C VAL A 248 -0.74 17.26 -5.63
N GLN A 249 -1.28 18.29 -6.29
CA GLN A 249 -1.22 19.68 -5.81
C GLN A 249 -1.88 19.84 -4.45
N HIS A 250 -3.08 19.25 -4.28
CA HIS A 250 -3.83 19.30 -3.03
C HIS A 250 -3.06 18.66 -1.87
N TRP A 251 -2.70 17.39 -2.00
CA TRP A 251 -2.05 16.67 -0.91
C TRP A 251 -0.64 17.17 -0.60
N THR A 252 0.10 17.65 -1.61
CA THR A 252 1.39 18.31 -1.37
C THR A 252 1.22 19.54 -0.48
N THR A 253 0.17 20.34 -0.71
CA THR A 253 -0.11 21.53 0.10
C THR A 253 -0.47 21.14 1.54
N VAL A 254 -1.44 20.21 1.71
CA VAL A 254 -1.86 19.71 3.02
C VAL A 254 -0.68 19.17 3.83
N LEU A 255 0.17 18.32 3.22
CA LEU A 255 1.30 17.71 3.91
C LEU A 255 2.38 18.74 4.28
N LYS A 256 2.64 19.74 3.42
CA LYS A 256 3.56 20.84 3.75
C LYS A 256 3.06 21.69 4.92
N ASP A 257 1.76 21.97 4.95
CA ASP A 257 1.14 22.72 6.05
C ASP A 257 1.19 21.94 7.36
N TRP A 258 0.87 20.65 7.33
CA TRP A 258 1.01 19.78 8.51
C TRP A 258 2.44 19.63 8.98
N ARG A 259 3.41 19.50 8.06
CA ARG A 259 4.83 19.50 8.41
C ARG A 259 5.25 20.79 9.12
N ARG A 260 4.82 21.94 8.61
CA ARG A 260 5.07 23.25 9.25
C ARG A 260 4.40 23.35 10.62
N MET A 261 3.17 22.84 10.76
CA MET A 261 2.42 22.86 12.01
C MET A 261 3.03 21.94 13.08
N LEU A 262 3.54 20.77 12.68
CA LEU A 262 4.17 19.80 13.59
C LEU A 262 5.61 20.18 13.96
N GLY A 263 6.30 20.93 13.10
CA GLY A 263 7.68 21.34 13.36
C GLY A 263 8.60 20.13 13.58
N ALA A 264 9.30 20.11 14.72
CA ALA A 264 10.20 19.01 15.07
C ALA A 264 9.46 17.65 15.25
N ASP A 265 8.16 17.66 15.54
CA ASP A 265 7.38 16.43 15.68
C ASP A 265 7.20 15.68 14.35
N TRP A 266 7.45 16.33 13.21
CA TRP A 266 7.40 15.69 11.90
C TRP A 266 8.33 14.48 11.79
N GLU A 267 9.51 14.55 12.40
CA GLU A 267 10.53 13.49 12.31
C GLU A 267 10.12 12.21 13.05
N ARG A 268 9.25 12.34 14.06
CA ARG A 268 8.65 11.21 14.79
C ARG A 268 7.22 10.86 14.34
N THR A 269 6.74 11.49 13.27
CA THR A 269 5.38 11.26 12.77
C THR A 269 5.27 9.90 12.12
N TYR A 270 4.28 9.11 12.55
CA TYR A 270 3.85 7.90 11.85
C TYR A 270 2.85 8.25 10.76
N ALA A 271 2.84 7.48 9.68
CA ALA A 271 1.87 7.56 8.62
C ALA A 271 1.51 6.17 8.09
N ALA A 272 0.25 5.98 7.71
CA ALA A 272 -0.20 4.76 7.07
C ALA A 272 -1.22 5.06 5.99
N THR A 273 -1.18 4.32 4.88
CA THR A 273 -2.20 4.37 3.83
C THR A 273 -2.60 2.97 3.39
N ASN A 274 -3.88 2.80 3.03
CA ASN A 274 -4.35 1.52 2.52
C ASN A 274 -4.06 1.36 1.02
N THR A 275 -4.00 0.12 0.56
CA THR A 275 -3.84 -0.23 -0.85
C THR A 275 -4.56 -1.53 -1.20
N LEU A 276 -4.88 -1.71 -2.48
CA LEU A 276 -5.22 -3.00 -3.06
C LEU A 276 -4.01 -3.56 -3.81
N TYR A 277 -4.06 -4.86 -4.14
CA TYR A 277 -3.00 -5.51 -4.92
C TYR A 277 -2.70 -4.80 -6.25
N VAL A 278 -3.72 -4.19 -6.89
CA VAL A 278 -3.58 -3.45 -8.16
C VAL A 278 -2.83 -2.12 -8.01
N THR A 279 -2.93 -1.47 -6.86
CA THR A 279 -2.31 -0.16 -6.62
C THR A 279 -1.04 -0.24 -5.76
N ARG A 280 -0.68 -1.42 -5.23
CA ARG A 280 0.45 -1.57 -4.29
C ARG A 280 1.80 -1.06 -4.80
N ARG A 281 2.00 -1.03 -6.12
CA ARG A 281 3.24 -0.54 -6.75
C ARG A 281 3.22 0.94 -7.11
N ASN A 282 2.04 1.55 -7.23
CA ASN A 282 1.84 2.92 -7.73
C ASN A 282 0.77 3.63 -6.90
N ASN A 283 0.86 3.51 -5.58
CA ASN A 283 -0.09 4.11 -4.67
C ASN A 283 0.20 5.62 -4.54
N ILE A 284 -0.72 6.47 -5.02
CA ILE A 284 -0.49 7.92 -5.10
C ILE A 284 -0.35 8.54 -3.70
N LEU A 285 -1.22 8.18 -2.76
CA LEU A 285 -1.16 8.72 -1.39
C LEU A 285 0.14 8.32 -0.69
N PHE A 286 0.56 7.05 -0.83
CA PHE A 286 1.84 6.58 -0.31
C PHE A 286 3.03 7.30 -0.94
N THR A 287 3.02 7.46 -2.27
CA THR A 287 4.11 8.13 -2.99
C THR A 287 4.27 9.58 -2.52
N LEU A 288 3.16 10.29 -2.30
CA LEU A 288 3.17 11.65 -1.79
C LEU A 288 3.68 11.72 -0.34
N LEU A 289 3.24 10.80 0.53
CA LEU A 289 3.76 10.70 1.89
C LEU A 289 5.26 10.39 1.90
N ALA A 290 5.71 9.42 1.11
CA ALA A 290 7.12 9.06 0.98
C ALA A 290 7.97 10.23 0.47
N GLN A 291 7.45 11.00 -0.50
CA GLN A 291 8.11 12.19 -1.02
C GLN A 291 8.29 13.29 0.05
N GLN A 292 7.36 13.40 1.02
CA GLN A 292 7.41 14.42 2.07
C GLN A 292 8.12 13.94 3.35
N MET A 293 8.05 12.66 3.66
CA MET A 293 8.61 12.06 4.87
C MET A 293 10.03 11.53 4.68
N GLY A 294 10.45 11.32 3.44
CA GLY A 294 11.75 10.75 3.10
C GLY A 294 11.71 9.24 2.88
N ARG A 295 12.71 8.72 2.16
CA ARG A 295 12.81 7.30 1.84
C ARG A 295 13.01 6.46 3.11
N GLU A 296 13.77 6.98 4.05
CA GLU A 296 14.08 6.39 5.35
C GLU A 296 12.85 6.20 6.24
N ALA A 297 11.76 6.93 5.98
CA ALA A 297 10.50 6.74 6.67
C ALA A 297 9.77 5.46 6.22
N ILE A 298 10.03 4.96 5.01
CA ILE A 298 9.34 3.80 4.43
C ILE A 298 9.64 2.56 5.28
N ASN A 299 8.58 1.85 5.65
CA ASN A 299 8.62 0.67 6.52
C ASN A 299 9.18 0.93 7.94
N THR A 300 9.56 2.15 8.30
CA THR A 300 9.94 2.51 9.68
C THR A 300 8.76 3.20 10.37
N ARG A 301 8.31 4.32 9.80
CA ARG A 301 7.19 5.13 10.31
C ARG A 301 6.17 5.48 9.23
N LEU A 302 6.38 5.09 7.97
CA LEU A 302 5.45 5.19 6.87
C LEU A 302 5.11 3.79 6.33
N LEU A 303 3.85 3.37 6.50
CA LEU A 303 3.40 2.02 6.19
C LEU A 303 2.36 1.99 5.04
N LEU A 304 2.52 1.03 4.14
CA LEU A 304 1.54 0.70 3.11
C LEU A 304 0.79 -0.56 3.54
N LEU A 305 -0.50 -0.45 3.81
CA LEU A 305 -1.31 -1.54 4.36
C LEU A 305 -2.21 -2.11 3.27
N GLU A 306 -2.02 -3.38 2.90
CA GLU A 306 -2.92 -4.05 1.97
C GLU A 306 -4.27 -4.34 2.66
N THR A 307 -5.38 -3.92 2.05
CA THR A 307 -6.75 -4.15 2.54
C THR A 307 -7.54 -4.98 1.54
N SER A 308 -8.58 -5.69 1.99
CA SER A 308 -9.45 -6.48 1.10
C SER A 308 -10.43 -5.63 0.28
N ALA A 309 -10.65 -4.37 0.69
CA ALA A 309 -11.55 -3.43 0.03
C ALA A 309 -10.82 -2.16 -0.39
N PHE A 310 -11.36 -1.47 -1.40
CA PHE A 310 -10.82 -0.20 -1.91
C PHE A 310 -10.85 0.91 -0.85
N THR A 311 -11.91 0.95 -0.05
CA THR A 311 -12.10 1.89 1.06
C THR A 311 -11.99 1.17 2.39
N THR A 312 -11.49 1.87 3.41
CA THR A 312 -11.40 1.37 4.78
C THR A 312 -11.80 2.45 5.78
N LYS A 313 -11.88 2.10 7.07
CA LYS A 313 -12.23 3.02 8.17
C LYS A 313 -10.97 3.57 8.84
N PRO A 314 -10.96 4.84 9.29
CA PRO A 314 -9.83 5.40 10.03
C PRO A 314 -9.40 4.55 11.24
N GLN A 315 -10.37 4.03 11.98
CA GLN A 315 -10.13 3.23 13.17
C GLN A 315 -9.41 1.90 12.85
N GLN A 316 -9.80 1.23 11.76
CA GLN A 316 -9.15 0.00 11.31
C GLN A 316 -7.68 0.26 10.91
N MET A 317 -7.40 1.39 10.27
CA MET A 317 -6.03 1.78 9.91
C MET A 317 -5.18 2.10 11.14
N LEU A 318 -5.75 2.75 12.16
CA LEU A 318 -5.08 2.99 13.45
C LEU A 318 -4.78 1.67 14.18
N GLU A 319 -5.72 0.73 14.17
CA GLU A 319 -5.54 -0.60 14.77
C GLU A 319 -4.40 -1.36 14.09
N LEU A 320 -4.35 -1.37 12.75
CA LEU A 320 -3.27 -2.02 12.02
C LEU A 320 -1.91 -1.36 12.27
N LEU A 321 -1.84 -0.02 12.25
CA LEU A 321 -0.61 0.71 12.56
C LEU A 321 -0.13 0.41 13.99
N ALA A 322 -1.04 0.52 14.97
CA ALA A 322 -0.70 0.27 16.38
C ALA A 322 -0.28 -1.18 16.62
N ARG A 323 -0.93 -2.14 15.93
CA ARG A 323 -0.54 -3.55 15.97
C ARG A 323 0.88 -3.75 15.47
N ILE A 324 1.23 -3.20 14.31
CA ILE A 324 2.59 -3.30 13.75
C ILE A 324 3.61 -2.69 14.71
N VAL A 325 3.36 -1.48 15.23
CA VAL A 325 4.28 -0.82 16.17
C VAL A 325 4.43 -1.61 17.48
N ALA A 326 3.35 -2.17 18.01
CA ALA A 326 3.37 -2.99 19.22
C ALA A 326 4.09 -4.34 18.99
N ASP A 327 3.85 -4.99 17.86
CA ASP A 327 4.51 -6.26 17.51
C ASP A 327 6.01 -6.03 17.29
N ARG A 328 6.44 -4.93 16.69
CA ARG A 328 7.86 -4.56 16.61
C ARG A 328 8.52 -4.40 17.98
N ALA A 329 7.81 -3.81 18.93
CA ALA A 329 8.26 -3.71 20.32
C ALA A 329 8.43 -5.11 20.96
N LEU A 330 7.49 -6.03 20.72
CA LEU A 330 7.62 -7.43 21.11
C LEU A 330 8.85 -8.06 20.45
N GLY A 331 9.05 -7.79 19.15
CA GLY A 331 10.20 -8.25 18.38
C GLY A 331 11.53 -7.93 19.06
N LYS A 332 11.68 -6.66 19.48
CA LYS A 332 12.88 -6.22 20.17
C LYS A 332 13.11 -6.92 21.50
N VAL A 333 12.05 -7.18 22.27
CA VAL A 333 12.17 -7.81 23.59
C VAL A 333 12.48 -9.31 23.50
N PHE A 334 11.77 -10.03 22.62
CA PHE A 334 11.87 -11.49 22.54
C PHE A 334 12.99 -11.97 21.63
N PHE A 335 13.32 -11.21 20.58
CA PHE A 335 14.24 -11.63 19.53
C PHE A 335 15.40 -10.65 19.31
N ASN A 336 15.52 -9.61 20.15
CA ASN A 336 16.53 -8.56 20.04
C ASN A 336 16.52 -7.76 18.70
N ASP A 337 15.49 -7.95 17.87
CA ASP A 337 15.31 -7.30 16.58
C ASP A 337 13.93 -6.62 16.50
N TYR A 338 13.92 -5.31 16.34
CA TYR A 338 12.70 -4.50 16.31
C TYR A 338 11.82 -4.78 15.09
N TYR A 339 12.38 -5.19 13.95
CA TYR A 339 11.63 -5.37 12.70
C TYR A 339 11.30 -6.82 12.39
N LEU A 340 11.78 -7.78 13.18
CA LEU A 340 11.54 -9.20 12.93
C LEU A 340 10.04 -9.55 12.87
N MET A 341 9.22 -8.90 13.68
CA MET A 341 7.77 -9.14 13.74
C MET A 341 6.99 -8.58 12.54
N ASP A 342 7.66 -7.91 11.60
CA ASP A 342 7.07 -7.60 10.28
C ASP A 342 7.04 -8.82 9.35
N SER A 343 7.54 -9.97 9.81
CA SER A 343 7.73 -11.18 9.00
C SER A 343 7.08 -12.42 9.57
N GLU A 344 6.76 -13.35 8.68
CA GLU A 344 6.17 -14.64 9.04
C GLU A 344 7.22 -15.50 9.76
N LEU A 345 7.03 -15.71 11.07
CA LEU A 345 7.95 -16.46 11.92
C LEU A 345 8.03 -17.95 11.54
N LEU A 346 7.02 -18.49 10.85
CA LEU A 346 7.03 -19.87 10.38
C LEU A 346 7.87 -20.08 9.10
N THR A 347 8.36 -19.00 8.47
CA THR A 347 8.97 -19.04 7.13
C THR A 347 10.05 -20.11 6.98
N ASP A 348 11.02 -20.17 7.90
CA ASP A 348 12.15 -21.09 7.77
C ASP A 348 11.72 -22.56 7.92
N GLY A 349 10.82 -22.83 8.87
CA GLY A 349 10.22 -24.14 9.08
C GLY A 349 9.39 -24.60 7.88
N THR A 350 8.54 -23.72 7.35
CA THR A 350 7.70 -24.01 6.16
C THR A 350 8.56 -24.28 4.93
N ARG A 351 9.59 -23.46 4.67
CA ARG A 351 10.48 -23.65 3.53
C ARG A 351 11.22 -24.98 3.58
N LYS A 352 11.76 -25.33 4.75
CA LYS A 352 12.42 -26.62 4.96
C LYS A 352 11.44 -27.77 4.71
N ALA A 353 10.26 -27.72 5.32
CA ALA A 353 9.25 -28.77 5.17
C ALA A 353 8.82 -28.94 3.70
N MET A 354 8.61 -27.84 2.98
CA MET A 354 8.29 -27.87 1.55
C MET A 354 9.41 -28.50 0.71
N ALA A 355 10.67 -28.15 0.98
CA ALA A 355 11.81 -28.72 0.26
C ALA A 355 11.96 -30.23 0.52
N ASP A 356 11.84 -30.64 1.79
CA ASP A 356 11.96 -32.04 2.19
C ASP A 356 10.83 -32.90 1.58
N LEU A 357 9.58 -32.41 1.61
CA LEU A 357 8.43 -33.11 1.04
C LEU A 357 8.49 -33.19 -0.50
N ALA A 358 8.88 -32.10 -1.16
CA ALA A 358 9.06 -32.09 -2.61
C ALA A 358 10.16 -33.08 -3.04
N ALA A 359 11.28 -33.14 -2.30
CA ALA A 359 12.34 -34.10 -2.56
C ALA A 359 11.87 -35.56 -2.41
N GLN A 360 11.04 -35.85 -1.39
CA GLN A 360 10.45 -37.18 -1.19
C GLN A 360 9.47 -37.56 -2.31
N ALA A 361 8.71 -36.60 -2.82
CA ALA A 361 7.75 -36.80 -3.90
C ALA A 361 8.38 -36.78 -5.30
N GLY A 362 9.67 -36.42 -5.42
CA GLY A 362 10.31 -36.18 -6.72
C GLY A 362 9.76 -34.95 -7.46
N GLU A 363 9.20 -34.00 -6.71
CA GLU A 363 8.57 -32.79 -7.23
C GLU A 363 9.52 -31.58 -7.15
N GLN A 364 9.27 -30.57 -7.98
CA GLN A 364 9.96 -29.28 -7.87
C GLN A 364 9.27 -28.41 -6.83
N VAL A 365 10.05 -27.87 -5.89
CA VAL A 365 9.54 -26.93 -4.90
C VAL A 365 9.47 -25.52 -5.49
N MET A 366 8.30 -24.87 -5.36
CA MET A 366 8.14 -23.45 -5.67
C MET A 366 8.23 -22.65 -4.37
N LEU A 367 9.34 -21.94 -4.17
CA LEU A 367 9.52 -21.03 -3.04
C LEU A 367 9.64 -19.59 -3.54
N PRO A 368 8.90 -18.62 -2.96
CA PRO A 368 9.10 -17.22 -3.30
C PRO A 368 10.50 -16.76 -2.85
N PRO A 369 11.01 -15.61 -3.33
CA PRO A 369 12.13 -14.94 -2.68
C PRO A 369 11.80 -14.61 -1.22
N LEU A 370 12.79 -14.61 -0.34
CA LEU A 370 12.62 -14.12 1.02
C LEU A 370 12.49 -12.59 0.98
N ALA A 371 11.50 -12.03 1.67
CA ALA A 371 11.42 -10.60 1.87
C ALA A 371 12.38 -10.22 3.01
N PRO A 372 13.32 -9.30 2.81
CA PRO A 372 14.15 -8.83 3.89
C PRO A 372 13.32 -7.96 4.85
N PHE A 373 13.72 -7.94 6.12
CA PHE A 373 13.10 -7.10 7.13
C PHE A 373 13.66 -5.68 7.00
N LEU A 374 12.87 -4.64 7.32
CA LEU A 374 13.27 -3.23 7.18
C LEU A 374 13.73 -2.86 5.75
N SER A 375 12.80 -2.88 4.78
CA SER A 375 13.06 -2.39 3.42
C SER A 375 12.53 -0.97 3.22
N ASN A 376 13.36 -0.09 2.69
CA ASN A 376 12.99 1.29 2.37
C ASN A 376 12.72 1.45 0.85
N ALA A 377 12.42 0.34 0.17
CA ALA A 377 12.14 0.29 -1.25
C ALA A 377 10.77 0.90 -1.58
N TRP A 378 10.70 1.65 -2.67
CA TRP A 378 9.44 2.08 -3.29
C TRP A 378 9.55 1.95 -4.81
N PRO A 379 8.69 1.14 -5.49
CA PRO A 379 7.73 0.20 -4.88
C PRO A 379 8.40 -0.83 -3.97
N TRP A 380 7.68 -1.43 -3.03
CA TRP A 380 8.25 -2.48 -2.17
C TRP A 380 8.74 -3.64 -3.05
N GLN A 381 10.01 -3.99 -2.89
CA GLN A 381 10.66 -5.12 -3.55
C GLN A 381 11.09 -6.14 -2.51
N THR A 382 11.12 -7.41 -2.89
CA THR A 382 11.74 -8.50 -2.12
C THR A 382 13.27 -8.55 -2.30
N SER A 383 13.88 -7.48 -2.81
CA SER A 383 15.34 -7.38 -3.01
C SER A 383 16.02 -6.91 -1.73
N THR A 384 17.18 -7.49 -1.42
CA THR A 384 18.03 -7.09 -0.30
C THR A 384 18.78 -5.77 -0.54
N GLU A 385 18.81 -5.26 -1.77
CA GLU A 385 19.52 -4.02 -2.14
C GLU A 385 19.09 -2.79 -1.31
N TYR A 386 17.82 -2.77 -0.89
CA TYR A 386 17.22 -1.65 -0.16
C TYR A 386 16.81 -2.01 1.27
N ALA A 387 17.36 -3.08 1.83
CA ALA A 387 16.99 -3.58 3.14
C ALA A 387 18.21 -3.83 4.03
N GLN A 388 18.00 -3.76 5.34
CA GLN A 388 19.07 -3.90 6.34
C GLN A 388 18.92 -5.15 7.21
N GLY A 389 17.71 -5.73 7.33
CA GLY A 389 17.49 -6.94 8.10
C GLY A 389 17.87 -8.22 7.33
N PRO A 390 18.20 -9.31 8.05
CA PRO A 390 18.41 -10.60 7.41
C PRO A 390 17.13 -11.07 6.69
N SER A 391 17.28 -11.93 5.69
CA SER A 391 16.15 -12.54 5.00
C SER A 391 15.64 -13.82 5.69
N GLN A 392 16.34 -14.27 6.73
CA GLN A 392 16.04 -15.43 7.56
C GLN A 392 16.13 -15.06 9.04
N ILE A 393 15.49 -15.84 9.90
CA ILE A 393 15.47 -15.59 11.34
C ILE A 393 16.69 -16.27 11.97
N ASP A 394 17.54 -15.49 12.63
CA ASP A 394 18.58 -16.05 13.49
C ASP A 394 17.98 -16.35 14.86
N TRP A 395 17.85 -17.63 15.18
CA TRP A 395 17.30 -18.11 16.45
C TRP A 395 18.36 -18.24 17.55
N LYS A 396 19.62 -17.87 17.29
CA LYS A 396 20.72 -17.88 18.25
C LYS A 396 20.91 -16.50 18.88
#